data_AF-A0A3N5HP63-F1
#
_entry.id   AF-A0A3N5HP63-F1
#
_cell.length_a   1.000
_cell.length_b   1.000
_cell.length_c   1.000
_cell.angle_alpha   90.00
_cell.angle_beta   90.00
_cell.angle_gamma   90.00
#
_symmetry.space_group_name_H-M   'P 1'
#
loop_
_entity.id
_entity.type
_entity.pdbx_description
1 polymer ?
#
loop_
_entity_poly.entity_id
_entity_poly.type
_entity_poly.pdbx_seq_one_letter_code
_entity_poly.pdbx_strand_id
1 'polypeptide(L)'
;CVQCHRIEGKPAPRRTKQAPDLIWAGNKYRAEWLTSWLQNPEFKHYPVGYDFRPERKKRHLALPVEQAKAVTDFLATLKDPRVKKDVMKPGTPEQLERGRQLYREHGCQNCHLTPANTAKGFVGGTSSASFIKLNERLNANWVYRFNQNPNDFEPDSGAYIPKPPLPDEDIYAITAHMMTLK
;
A
#
# COMPACT_ATOMS: atom_id res chain seq x y z
N CYS A 1 -0.78 -9.05 17.87
CA CYS A 1 -0.71 -8.90 16.40
C CYS A 1 -1.43 -10.02 15.66
N VAL A 2 -1.12 -11.30 15.94
CA VAL A 2 -1.61 -12.46 15.17
C VAL A 2 -3.12 -12.71 15.20
N GLN A 3 -3.85 -12.13 16.16
CA GLN A 3 -5.31 -12.20 16.21
C GLN A 3 -5.99 -11.51 15.02
N CYS A 4 -5.35 -10.50 14.42
CA CYS A 4 -5.88 -9.73 13.29
C CYS A 4 -5.04 -9.89 12.02
N HIS A 5 -3.72 -9.97 12.17
CA HIS A 5 -2.76 -9.98 11.08
C HIS A 5 -2.16 -11.37 10.88
N ARG A 6 -2.14 -11.84 9.65
CA ARG A 6 -1.35 -13.01 9.26
C ARG A 6 0.13 -12.62 9.14
N ILE A 7 1.02 -13.36 9.77
CA ILE A 7 2.48 -13.11 9.76
C ILE A 7 3.30 -14.23 9.09
N GLU A 8 2.65 -15.35 8.76
CA GLU A 8 3.26 -16.50 8.08
C GLU A 8 2.26 -17.21 7.16
N GLY A 9 2.75 -18.15 6.35
CA GLY A 9 1.94 -18.95 5.45
C GLY A 9 1.60 -18.23 4.14
N LYS A 10 0.46 -18.58 3.54
CA LYS A 10 0.00 -18.06 2.25
C LYS A 10 -0.94 -16.86 2.43
N PRO A 11 -0.93 -15.88 1.51
CA PRO A 11 -1.91 -14.80 1.53
C PRO A 11 -3.32 -15.38 1.36
N ALA A 12 -4.30 -14.75 2.01
CA ALA A 12 -5.71 -15.09 1.83
C ALA A 12 -6.45 -14.02 1.04
N PRO A 13 -7.70 -14.26 0.60
CA PRO A 13 -8.52 -13.21 0.04
C PRO A 13 -8.86 -12.07 1.00
N ARG A 14 -8.90 -10.82 0.51
CA ARG A 14 -9.20 -9.62 1.33
C ARG A 14 -10.47 -9.77 2.15
N ARG A 15 -11.51 -10.37 1.57
CA ARG A 15 -12.84 -10.60 2.18
C ARG A 15 -12.82 -11.53 3.40
N THR A 16 -11.77 -12.33 3.60
CA THR A 16 -11.68 -13.29 4.72
C THR A 16 -10.81 -12.76 5.86
N LYS A 17 -10.20 -11.59 5.71
CA LYS A 17 -9.24 -11.03 6.65
C LYS A 17 -9.89 -10.01 7.59
N GLN A 18 -9.28 -9.81 8.75
CA GLN A 18 -9.64 -8.70 9.66
C GLN A 18 -8.76 -7.47 9.46
N ALA A 19 -7.50 -7.69 9.07
CA ALA A 19 -6.51 -6.66 8.83
C ALA A 19 -5.51 -7.11 7.74
N PRO A 20 -4.69 -6.19 7.17
CA PRO A 20 -3.71 -6.54 6.17
C PRO A 20 -2.73 -7.62 6.61
N ASP A 21 -2.40 -8.53 5.69
CA ASP A 21 -1.32 -9.50 5.93
C ASP A 21 0.01 -8.76 6.13
N LEU A 22 0.79 -9.24 7.09
CA LEU A 22 2.12 -8.76 7.44
C LEU A 22 3.21 -9.75 7.02
N ILE A 23 2.85 -10.83 6.33
CA ILE A 23 3.78 -11.90 5.87
C ILE A 23 4.93 -11.37 5.00
N TRP A 24 4.82 -10.16 4.44
CA TRP A 24 5.88 -9.45 3.70
C TRP A 24 6.01 -7.98 4.10
N ALA A 25 5.74 -7.67 5.37
CA ALA A 25 5.79 -6.30 5.89
C ALA A 25 7.16 -5.64 5.63
N GLY A 26 8.25 -6.41 5.67
CA GLY A 26 9.61 -5.94 5.43
C GLY A 26 9.92 -5.55 3.99
N ASN A 27 9.13 -6.00 3.00
CA ASN A 27 9.16 -5.40 1.67
C ASN A 27 8.22 -4.21 1.56
N LYS A 28 7.05 -4.28 2.20
CA LYS A 28 5.94 -3.36 1.97
C LYS A 28 6.14 -1.99 2.61
N TYR A 29 6.51 -1.95 3.88
CA TYR A 29 6.51 -0.74 4.68
C TYR A 29 7.91 -0.17 4.88
N ARG A 30 8.00 1.16 4.93
CA ARG A 30 9.22 1.84 5.38
C ARG A 30 9.35 1.71 6.90
N ALA A 31 10.54 1.35 7.39
CA ALA A 31 10.76 1.07 8.81
C ALA A 31 10.52 2.29 9.70
N GLU A 32 10.97 3.47 9.28
CA GLU A 32 10.76 4.73 10.01
C GLU A 32 9.27 5.04 10.17
N TRP A 33 8.52 4.94 9.06
CA TRP A 33 7.07 5.13 9.08
C TRP A 33 6.38 4.10 9.96
N LEU A 34 6.72 2.81 9.85
CA LEU A 34 6.07 1.75 10.61
C LEU A 34 6.32 1.91 12.12
N THR A 35 7.54 2.28 12.50
CA THR A 35 7.92 2.54 13.89
C THR A 35 7.13 3.71 14.47
N SER A 36 7.00 4.80 13.71
CA SER A 36 6.24 5.98 14.12
C SER A 36 4.73 5.70 14.18
N TRP A 37 4.18 5.05 13.16
CA TRP A 37 2.75 4.75 13.07
C TRP A 37 2.30 3.77 14.16
N LEU A 38 3.14 2.79 14.55
CA LEU A 38 2.82 1.88 15.65
C LEU A 38 2.73 2.59 17.01
N GLN A 39 3.42 3.72 17.19
CA GLN A 39 3.31 4.54 18.39
C GLN A 39 2.02 5.37 18.39
N ASN A 40 1.59 5.85 17.21
CA ASN A 40 0.36 6.62 17.07
C ASN A 40 -0.43 6.27 15.78
N PRO A 41 -1.25 5.21 15.78
CA PRO A 41 -1.90 4.70 14.58
C PRO A 41 -3.21 5.44 14.25
N GLU A 42 -3.16 6.76 14.13
CA GLU A 42 -4.34 7.62 13.92
C GLU A 42 -4.93 7.52 12.51
N PHE A 43 -4.06 7.47 11.48
CA PHE A 43 -4.53 7.50 10.10
C PHE A 43 -5.09 6.15 9.67
N LYS A 44 -6.39 6.12 9.37
CA LYS A 44 -7.08 4.94 8.85
C LYS A 44 -6.84 4.79 7.35
N HIS A 45 -5.94 3.89 7.00
CA HIS A 45 -5.58 3.62 5.60
C HIS A 45 -6.67 2.96 4.75
N TYR A 46 -7.72 2.43 5.36
CA TYR A 46 -8.83 1.76 4.66
C TYR A 46 -10.14 2.48 5.03
N PRO A 47 -10.61 3.44 4.22
CA PRO A 47 -11.70 4.34 4.59
C PRO A 47 -13.03 3.63 4.85
N VAL A 48 -13.26 2.45 4.28
CA VAL A 48 -14.45 1.60 4.51
C VAL A 48 -14.15 0.32 5.29
N GLY A 49 -12.97 0.21 5.92
CA GLY A 49 -12.53 -1.01 6.60
C GLY A 49 -11.75 -1.91 5.66
N TYR A 50 -10.95 -2.82 6.22
CA TYR A 50 -10.05 -3.62 5.39
C TYR A 50 -10.83 -4.62 4.52
N ASP A 51 -11.87 -5.26 5.02
CA ASP A 51 -12.71 -6.23 4.30
C ASP A 51 -14.01 -5.61 3.73
N PHE A 52 -14.04 -4.28 3.52
CA PHE A 52 -15.21 -3.51 3.08
C PHE A 52 -16.39 -3.48 4.06
N ARG A 53 -16.17 -3.89 5.31
CA ARG A 53 -17.16 -3.87 6.39
C ARG A 53 -16.88 -2.71 7.36
N PRO A 54 -17.52 -1.54 7.18
CA PRO A 54 -17.23 -0.36 7.99
C PRO A 54 -17.52 -0.57 9.48
N GLU A 55 -18.48 -1.42 9.82
CA GLU A 55 -18.86 -1.81 11.18
C GLU A 55 -17.75 -2.60 11.90
N ARG A 56 -16.85 -3.24 11.16
CA ARG A 56 -15.71 -3.99 11.70
C ARG A 56 -14.47 -3.14 11.93
N LYS A 57 -14.50 -1.84 11.60
CA LYS A 57 -13.38 -0.93 11.84
C LYS A 57 -13.11 -0.79 13.34
N LYS A 58 -11.94 -1.24 13.77
CA LYS A 58 -11.46 -1.07 15.14
C LYS A 58 -10.34 -0.03 15.20
N ARG A 59 -10.12 0.58 16.37
CA ARG A 59 -8.89 1.33 16.63
C ARG A 59 -7.72 0.34 16.61
N HIS A 60 -6.61 0.74 16.02
CA HIS A 60 -5.39 -0.07 16.07
C HIS A 60 -4.71 0.13 17.43
N LEU A 61 -4.01 -0.90 17.91
CA LEU A 61 -3.20 -0.83 19.13
C LEU A 61 -2.04 0.16 18.94
N ALA A 62 -1.86 1.07 19.88
CA ALA A 62 -0.65 1.88 20.01
C ALA A 62 0.37 1.16 20.89
N LEU A 63 1.65 1.26 20.54
CA LEU A 63 2.76 0.62 21.24
C LEU A 63 3.71 1.67 21.84
N PRO A 64 4.30 1.43 23.03
CA PRO A 64 5.43 2.20 23.52
C PRO A 64 6.61 2.17 22.53
N VAL A 65 7.46 3.19 22.55
CA VAL A 65 8.60 3.39 21.63
C VAL A 65 9.43 2.10 21.42
N GLU A 66 9.88 1.48 22.51
CA GLU A 66 10.72 0.28 22.44
C GLU A 66 9.99 -0.92 21.83
N GLN A 67 8.70 -1.10 22.14
CA GLN A 67 7.90 -2.18 21.57
C GLN A 67 7.61 -1.93 20.08
N ALA A 68 7.34 -0.68 19.70
CA ALA A 68 7.13 -0.29 18.31
C ALA A 68 8.37 -0.58 17.46
N LYS A 69 9.56 -0.28 18.00
CA LYS A 69 10.84 -0.60 17.35
C LYS A 69 11.03 -2.11 17.24
N ALA A 70 10.87 -2.87 18.32
CA ALA A 70 11.05 -4.32 18.32
C ALA A 70 10.11 -5.03 17.32
N VAL A 71 8.84 -4.61 17.28
CA VAL A 71 7.87 -5.14 16.29
C VAL A 71 8.28 -4.77 14.88
N THR A 72 8.74 -3.55 14.64
CA THR A 72 9.21 -3.11 13.33
C THR A 72 10.43 -3.90 12.86
N ASP A 73 11.41 -4.13 13.74
CA ASP A 73 12.61 -4.92 13.45
C ASP A 73 12.23 -6.36 13.07
N PHE A 74 11.31 -6.99 13.83
CA PHE A 74 10.79 -8.32 13.50
C PHE A 74 10.10 -8.32 12.13
N LEU A 75 9.18 -7.40 11.88
CA LEU A 75 8.44 -7.30 10.62
C LEU A 75 9.37 -7.02 9.42
N ALA A 76 10.48 -6.31 9.64
CA ALA A 76 11.51 -6.07 8.62
C ALA A 76 12.22 -7.35 8.16
N THR A 77 12.14 -8.45 8.92
CA THR A 77 12.67 -9.76 8.49
C THR A 77 11.74 -10.48 7.51
N LEU A 78 10.44 -10.15 7.50
CA LEU A 78 9.42 -10.84 6.71
C LEU A 78 9.45 -10.32 5.27
N LYS A 79 10.04 -11.12 4.37
CA LYS A 79 10.30 -10.73 2.97
C LYS A 79 9.92 -11.80 1.95
N ASP A 80 9.46 -11.34 0.80
CA ASP A 80 9.23 -12.09 -0.43
C ASP A 80 10.40 -11.88 -1.41
N PRO A 81 11.04 -12.94 -1.91
CA PRO A 81 12.13 -12.83 -2.88
C PRO A 81 11.70 -12.30 -4.26
N ARG A 82 10.40 -12.24 -4.56
CA ARG A 82 9.84 -11.66 -5.78
C ARG A 82 9.95 -10.13 -5.78
N VAL A 83 10.02 -9.49 -4.61
CA VAL A 83 10.25 -8.04 -4.51
C VAL A 83 11.76 -7.79 -4.52
N LYS A 84 12.28 -7.44 -5.70
CA LYS A 84 13.70 -7.13 -5.88
C LYS A 84 14.04 -5.75 -5.31
N LYS A 85 15.25 -5.62 -4.77
CA LYS A 85 15.79 -4.34 -4.32
C LYS A 85 16.29 -3.54 -5.53
N ASP A 86 16.37 -2.21 -5.35
CA ASP A 86 17.00 -1.28 -6.30
C ASP A 86 16.43 -1.26 -7.72
N VAL A 87 15.19 -1.74 -7.92
CA VAL A 87 14.46 -1.68 -9.19
C VAL A 87 13.89 -0.28 -9.43
N MET A 88 13.16 0.25 -8.44
CA MET A 88 12.55 1.56 -8.52
C MET A 88 13.54 2.65 -8.11
N LYS A 89 13.72 3.61 -9.00
CA LYS A 89 14.42 4.88 -8.77
C LYS A 89 13.41 6.03 -8.84
N PRO A 90 13.74 7.25 -8.35
CA PRO A 90 12.94 8.43 -8.68
C PRO A 90 12.75 8.53 -10.20
N GLY A 91 11.51 8.76 -10.63
CA GLY A 91 11.18 8.84 -12.06
C GLY A 91 11.74 10.10 -12.72
N THR A 92 12.06 10.01 -14.01
CA THR A 92 12.37 11.20 -14.83
C THR A 92 11.11 12.06 -15.00
N PRO A 93 11.23 13.35 -15.40
CA PRO A 93 10.06 14.19 -15.69
C PRO A 93 9.07 13.53 -16.67
N GLU A 94 9.57 12.85 -17.70
CA GLU A 94 8.76 12.17 -18.70
C GLU A 94 8.02 10.97 -18.10
N GLN A 95 8.68 10.17 -17.26
CA GLN A 95 8.06 9.04 -16.57
C GLN A 95 7.00 9.50 -15.57
N LEU A 96 7.26 10.60 -14.85
CA LEU A 96 6.31 11.17 -13.91
C LEU A 96 5.06 11.70 -14.61
N GLU A 97 5.24 12.37 -15.75
CA GLU A 97 4.13 12.87 -16.57
C GLU A 97 3.34 11.72 -17.19
N ARG A 98 4.01 10.71 -17.77
CA ARG A 98 3.35 9.50 -18.30
C ARG A 98 2.57 8.78 -17.20
N GLY A 99 3.18 8.60 -16.04
CA GLY A 99 2.54 7.97 -14.88
C GLY A 99 1.31 8.73 -14.39
N ARG A 100 1.35 10.07 -14.40
CA ARG A 100 0.21 10.94 -14.05
C ARG A 100 -0.95 10.78 -15.02
N GLN A 101 -0.67 10.67 -16.32
CA GLN A 101 -1.69 10.43 -17.35
C GLN A 101 -2.34 9.06 -17.16
N LEU A 102 -1.54 8.01 -17.08
CA LEU A 102 -1.99 6.64 -16.84
C LEU A 102 -2.80 6.49 -15.54
N TYR A 103 -2.37 7.14 -14.47
CA TYR A 103 -3.10 7.14 -13.19
C TYR A 103 -4.54 7.64 -13.36
N ARG A 104 -4.74 8.65 -14.22
CA ARG A 104 -6.07 9.20 -14.53
C ARG A 104 -6.83 8.33 -15.52
N GLU A 105 -6.18 7.86 -16.58
CA GLU A 105 -6.75 7.00 -17.63
C GLU A 105 -7.30 5.69 -17.04
N HIS A 106 -6.56 5.08 -16.12
CA HIS A 106 -6.99 3.87 -15.41
C HIS A 106 -7.88 4.15 -14.19
N GLY A 107 -8.24 5.42 -13.96
CA GLY A 107 -9.21 5.81 -12.95
C GLY A 107 -8.80 5.41 -11.53
N CYS A 108 -7.52 5.45 -11.18
CA CYS A 108 -7.04 5.04 -9.85
C CYS A 108 -7.76 5.81 -8.72
N GLN A 109 -8.05 7.09 -8.96
CA GLN A 109 -8.81 7.94 -8.05
C GLN A 109 -10.27 7.49 -7.85
N ASN A 110 -10.86 6.68 -8.73
CA ASN A 110 -12.25 6.23 -8.59
C ASN A 110 -12.44 5.33 -7.37
N CYS A 111 -11.38 4.63 -6.95
CA CYS A 111 -11.41 3.72 -5.80
C CYS A 111 -10.52 4.17 -4.64
N HIS A 112 -9.46 4.93 -4.91
CA HIS A 112 -8.46 5.31 -3.91
C HIS A 112 -8.56 6.78 -3.50
N LEU A 113 -8.52 7.03 -2.18
CA LEU A 113 -8.32 8.39 -1.67
C LEU A 113 -6.94 8.89 -2.10
N THR A 114 -6.92 9.97 -2.87
CA THR A 114 -5.74 10.54 -3.51
C THR A 114 -5.51 11.95 -2.99
N PRO A 115 -4.28 12.33 -2.62
CA PRO A 115 -3.93 13.72 -2.30
C PRO A 115 -4.34 14.68 -3.39
N ALA A 116 -4.88 15.84 -3.00
CA ALA A 116 -5.29 16.87 -3.94
C ALA A 116 -5.29 18.25 -3.27
N ASN A 117 -5.11 19.29 -4.08
CA ASN A 117 -5.20 20.67 -3.63
C ASN A 117 -6.67 21.11 -3.49
N THR A 118 -7.37 20.54 -2.51
CA THR A 118 -8.75 20.88 -2.13
C THR A 118 -8.79 21.28 -0.66
N ALA A 119 -9.88 21.91 -0.20
CA ALA A 119 -10.05 22.25 1.22
C ALA A 119 -9.93 21.03 2.16
N LYS A 120 -10.22 19.82 1.67
CA LYS A 120 -10.08 18.56 2.42
C LYS A 120 -8.69 17.95 2.31
N GLY A 121 -7.85 18.40 1.38
CA GLY A 121 -6.52 17.85 1.08
C GLY A 121 -6.53 16.56 0.24
N PHE A 122 -7.70 16.07 -0.18
CA PHE A 122 -7.81 14.84 -0.98
C PHE A 122 -9.08 14.79 -1.85
N VAL A 123 -9.08 13.88 -2.81
CA VAL A 123 -10.22 13.47 -3.65
C VAL A 123 -10.26 11.94 -3.79
N GLY A 124 -11.24 11.43 -4.53
CA GLY A 124 -11.30 10.03 -4.96
C GLY A 124 -12.19 9.14 -4.09
N GLY A 125 -12.18 7.84 -4.41
CA GLY A 125 -13.02 6.83 -3.81
C GLY A 125 -12.54 6.35 -2.45
N THR A 126 -13.46 5.77 -1.68
CA THR A 126 -13.20 5.24 -0.33
C THR A 126 -13.16 3.71 -0.30
N SER A 127 -13.43 3.05 -1.44
CA SER A 127 -13.53 1.59 -1.55
C SER A 127 -12.18 0.89 -1.40
N SER A 128 -11.06 1.55 -1.68
CA SER A 128 -9.72 0.95 -1.61
C SER A 128 -8.79 1.65 -0.62
N ALA A 129 -7.55 1.18 -0.53
CA ALA A 129 -6.55 1.74 0.36
C ALA A 129 -6.28 3.22 0.01
N SER A 130 -6.20 4.09 1.02
CA SER A 130 -5.80 5.48 0.82
C SER A 130 -4.36 5.57 0.32
N PHE A 131 -4.13 6.47 -0.64
CA PHE A 131 -2.82 6.86 -1.15
C PHE A 131 -2.33 8.20 -0.58
N ILE A 132 -3.01 8.74 0.42
CA ILE A 132 -2.50 9.87 1.20
C ILE A 132 -1.23 9.42 1.93
N LYS A 133 -0.15 10.22 1.84
CA LYS A 133 1.18 9.89 2.35
C LYS A 133 1.69 8.53 1.90
N LEU A 134 1.35 8.11 0.68
CA LEU A 134 1.76 6.81 0.17
C LEU A 134 3.28 6.68 0.16
N ASN A 135 3.96 7.74 -0.27
CA ASN A 135 5.41 7.76 -0.40
C ASN A 135 6.14 7.64 0.95
N GLU A 136 5.57 8.16 2.04
CA GLU A 136 6.11 8.02 3.40
C GLU A 136 5.92 6.60 3.93
N ARG A 137 4.83 5.93 3.54
CA ARG A 137 4.44 4.64 4.10
C ARG A 137 5.06 3.44 3.38
N LEU A 138 5.04 3.42 2.06
CA LEU A 138 5.34 2.23 1.27
C LEU A 138 6.71 2.31 0.59
N ASN A 139 7.35 1.15 0.40
CA ASN A 139 8.55 1.05 -0.42
C ASN A 139 8.19 0.99 -1.91
N ALA A 140 8.88 1.78 -2.73
CA ALA A 140 8.62 1.86 -4.17
C ALA A 140 8.73 0.50 -4.87
N ASN A 141 9.76 -0.29 -4.54
CA ASN A 141 9.96 -1.64 -5.11
C ASN A 141 8.77 -2.57 -4.84
N TRP A 142 8.15 -2.47 -3.66
CA TRP A 142 6.96 -3.25 -3.35
C TRP A 142 5.73 -2.75 -4.12
N VAL A 143 5.54 -1.43 -4.22
CA VAL A 143 4.42 -0.86 -4.99
C VAL A 143 4.51 -1.27 -6.46
N TYR A 144 5.71 -1.20 -7.06
CA TYR A 144 5.94 -1.66 -8.43
C TYR A 144 5.59 -3.13 -8.59
N ARG A 145 6.14 -3.99 -7.73
CA ARG A 145 5.89 -5.43 -7.80
C ARG A 145 4.43 -5.79 -7.52
N PHE A 146 3.74 -5.02 -6.67
CA PHE A 146 2.31 -5.17 -6.42
C PHE A 146 1.50 -4.79 -7.67
N ASN A 147 1.84 -3.68 -8.33
CA ASN A 147 1.13 -3.21 -9.53
C ASN A 147 1.30 -4.16 -10.73
N GLN A 148 2.42 -4.88 -10.82
CA GLN A 148 2.60 -5.93 -11.84
C GLN A 148 1.63 -7.10 -11.66
N ASN A 149 1.36 -7.52 -10.43
CA ASN A 149 0.38 -8.57 -10.16
C ASN A 149 -0.10 -8.52 -8.69
N PRO A 150 -1.25 -7.84 -8.42
CA PRO A 150 -1.79 -7.72 -7.07
C PRO A 150 -2.15 -9.07 -6.43
N ASN A 151 -2.57 -10.06 -7.22
CA ASN A 151 -3.03 -11.36 -6.72
C ASN A 151 -1.92 -12.19 -6.07
N ASP A 152 -0.65 -11.87 -6.33
CA ASP A 152 0.49 -12.48 -5.65
C ASP A 152 0.56 -12.14 -4.16
N PHE A 153 -0.06 -11.02 -3.76
CA PHE A 153 0.00 -10.47 -2.41
C PHE A 153 -1.38 -10.40 -1.76
N GLU A 154 -2.40 -10.07 -2.54
CA GLU A 154 -3.79 -9.93 -2.13
C GLU A 154 -4.69 -10.64 -3.16
N PRO A 155 -4.79 -11.98 -3.09
CA PRO A 155 -5.64 -12.74 -4.01
C PRO A 155 -7.10 -12.29 -3.87
N ASP A 156 -7.84 -12.29 -4.97
CA ASP A 156 -9.23 -11.83 -5.04
C ASP A 156 -9.45 -10.44 -4.39
N SER A 157 -8.46 -9.55 -4.48
CA SER A 157 -8.54 -8.19 -3.93
C SER A 157 -9.67 -7.34 -4.54
N GLY A 158 -10.16 -7.75 -5.72
CA GLY A 158 -11.00 -6.93 -6.59
C GLY A 158 -10.22 -5.80 -7.28
N ALA A 159 -8.87 -5.79 -7.18
CA ALA A 159 -8.06 -4.86 -7.94
C ALA A 159 -8.27 -5.08 -9.44
N TYR A 160 -8.43 -3.99 -10.17
CA TYR A 160 -8.49 -4.03 -11.63
C TYR A 160 -7.14 -4.49 -12.17
N ILE A 161 -7.15 -5.61 -12.92
CA ILE A 161 -5.97 -6.15 -13.60
C ILE A 161 -6.24 -6.03 -15.11
N PRO A 162 -5.54 -5.13 -15.82
CA PRO A 162 -5.69 -4.95 -17.26
C PRO A 162 -5.49 -6.26 -18.04
N LYS A 163 -6.28 -6.45 -19.09
CA LYS A 163 -6.13 -7.57 -20.05
C LYS A 163 -6.15 -6.99 -21.49
N PRO A 164 -5.02 -7.01 -22.22
CA PRO A 164 -3.70 -7.51 -21.80
C PRO A 164 -3.08 -6.70 -20.64
N PRO A 165 -2.10 -7.25 -19.91
CA PRO A 165 -1.35 -6.49 -18.90
C PRO A 165 -0.71 -5.24 -19.51
N LEU A 166 -0.57 -4.18 -18.70
CA LEU A 166 0.19 -3.01 -19.11
C LEU A 166 1.67 -3.35 -19.29
N PRO A 167 2.37 -2.67 -20.23
CA PRO A 167 3.82 -2.78 -20.33
C PRO A 167 4.52 -2.42 -19.01
N ASP A 168 5.66 -3.06 -18.74
CA ASP A 168 6.43 -2.80 -17.52
C ASP A 168 6.87 -1.33 -17.42
N GLU A 169 7.14 -0.64 -18.55
CA GLU A 169 7.44 0.79 -18.55
C GLU A 169 6.28 1.66 -18.04
N ASP A 170 5.04 1.30 -18.37
CA ASP A 170 3.84 2.03 -17.97
C ASP A 170 3.55 1.76 -16.48
N ILE A 171 3.73 0.53 -16.02
CA ILE A 171 3.62 0.17 -14.60
C ILE A 171 4.71 0.90 -13.77
N TYR A 172 5.92 1.01 -14.32
CA TYR A 172 7.01 1.76 -13.70
C TYR A 172 6.64 3.24 -13.59
N ALA A 173 6.16 3.84 -14.68
CA ALA A 173 5.75 5.24 -14.73
C ALA A 173 4.62 5.53 -13.73
N ILE A 174 3.55 4.72 -13.70
CA ILE A 174 2.46 4.81 -12.72
C ILE A 174 3.03 4.75 -11.30
N THR A 175 3.91 3.79 -11.03
CA THR A 175 4.50 3.63 -9.70
C THR A 175 5.34 4.84 -9.32
N ALA A 176 6.20 5.34 -10.23
CA ALA A 176 7.00 6.53 -10.00
C ALA A 176 6.13 7.75 -9.66
N HIS A 177 5.02 7.95 -10.38
CA HIS A 177 4.04 8.98 -10.07
C HIS A 177 3.39 8.78 -8.69
N MET A 178 2.94 7.56 -8.36
CA MET A 178 2.37 7.25 -7.05
C MET A 178 3.35 7.56 -5.90
N MET A 179 4.64 7.34 -6.11
CA MET A 179 5.68 7.65 -5.12
C MET A 179 5.93 9.16 -4.93
N THR A 180 5.23 10.03 -5.66
CA THR A 180 5.18 11.49 -5.41
C THR A 180 4.02 11.90 -4.50
N LEU A 181 3.06 11.01 -4.23
CA LEU A 181 1.87 11.30 -3.45
C LEU A 181 2.19 11.42 -1.95
N LYS A 182 2.15 12.66 -1.48
CA LYS A 182 2.30 13.08 -0.07
C LYS A 182 0.94 13.25 0.58
#